data_AF-A0A150THL1-F1
#
_entry.id   AF-A0A150THL1-F1
#
_cell.length_a   1.000
_cell.length_b   1.000
_cell.length_c   1.000
_cell.angle_alpha   90.00
_cell.angle_beta   90.00
_cell.angle_gamma   90.00
#
_symmetry.space_group_name_H-M   'P 1'
#
loop_
_entity.id
_entity.type
_entity.pdbx_description
1 polymer ?
#
loop_
_entity_poly.entity_id
_entity_poly.type
_entity_poly.pdbx_seq_one_letter_code
_entity_poly.pdbx_strand_id
1 'polypeptide(L)'
;MSRAVRDRETDDFRRNVPVHAVWEITLACDLKCRHCGSRAGARRDRELDTAECLEVVAALARLGTRELSLIGGEAYLRSDWIDIIRAARAAGMRCAVQTGGRNLTEARLAAAVGAGLQAVGVSIDGLAPLHDELRGVPGSFSRAIDAVRRARAHGIAASVNTQIGARTMDDLPALLDAIAAAGATHWQIQLTVAMGNAVDNDAVLLQPYQLLELMPLLDRLYREGLDRGLLMVVGNNIGYFGPFEHRLRGVGDESVHWTGCAAGQNVIGLEADGTVKGCPSLRTSGYAGGNVRDLRLEDIWNHAEEIHFGRLATVDALWGFCRTCYYADVCRGGCTWTADSLFGRPGNNPYCHHRALELDRRGLRERVVKKREAPGAPFAIGEFELIVEPVPGREGASPAPPVTAATGGLIQLRRRRDGA
;
A
#
# COMPACT_ATOMS: atom_id res chain seq x y z
N MET A 1 -14.63 -4.38 -31.06
CA MET A 1 -13.65 -3.29 -31.29
C MET A 1 -13.02 -2.95 -29.95
N SER A 2 -11.69 -3.05 -29.82
CA SER A 2 -10.98 -2.67 -28.60
C SER A 2 -11.15 -1.18 -28.35
N ARG A 3 -11.60 -0.78 -27.15
CA ARG A 3 -11.63 0.64 -26.79
C ARG A 3 -10.21 1.17 -26.65
N ALA A 4 -9.98 2.44 -26.98
CA ALA A 4 -8.74 3.11 -26.65
C ALA A 4 -8.52 3.09 -25.12
N VAL A 5 -7.26 3.03 -24.70
CA VAL A 5 -6.92 3.12 -23.27
C VAL A 5 -7.35 4.50 -22.77
N ARG A 6 -8.04 4.52 -21.64
CA ARG A 6 -8.47 5.79 -21.02
C ARG A 6 -7.34 6.41 -20.21
N ASP A 7 -7.11 7.69 -20.40
CA ASP A 7 -6.14 8.46 -19.63
C ASP A 7 -6.77 9.07 -18.37
N ARG A 8 -5.92 9.41 -17.40
CA ARG A 8 -6.35 10.09 -16.18
C ARG A 8 -6.71 11.54 -16.53
N GLU A 9 -7.79 12.04 -15.95
CA GLU A 9 -8.26 13.41 -16.12
C GLU A 9 -7.98 14.23 -14.85
N THR A 10 -7.76 15.54 -15.00
CA THR A 10 -7.50 16.45 -13.87
C THR A 10 -8.66 16.52 -12.89
N ASP A 11 -9.88 16.27 -13.35
CA ASP A 11 -11.10 16.34 -12.56
C ASP A 11 -11.52 14.99 -11.94
N ASP A 12 -10.79 13.91 -12.19
CA ASP A 12 -11.12 12.56 -11.70
C ASP A 12 -11.32 12.53 -10.18
N PHE A 13 -10.48 13.27 -9.45
CA PHE A 13 -10.56 13.37 -7.99
C PHE A 13 -11.83 14.09 -7.52
N ARG A 14 -12.20 15.19 -8.18
CA ARG A 14 -13.42 15.97 -7.85
C ARG A 14 -14.69 15.19 -8.21
N ARG A 15 -14.65 14.42 -9.29
CA ARG A 15 -15.76 13.57 -9.76
C ARG A 15 -15.82 12.21 -9.08
N ASN A 16 -14.90 11.91 -8.18
CA ASN A 16 -14.86 10.63 -7.48
C ASN A 16 -14.84 9.43 -8.46
N VAL A 17 -14.07 9.52 -9.54
CA VAL A 17 -13.92 8.40 -10.48
C VAL A 17 -12.98 7.38 -9.85
N PRO A 18 -13.32 6.08 -9.77
CA PRO A 18 -12.41 5.03 -9.28
C PRO A 18 -11.34 4.74 -10.34
N VAL A 19 -10.38 5.66 -10.47
CA VAL A 19 -9.28 5.63 -11.44
C VAL A 19 -8.51 4.31 -11.35
N HIS A 20 -8.20 3.86 -10.13
CA HIS A 20 -7.43 2.65 -9.88
C HIS A 20 -8.25 1.61 -9.12
N ALA A 21 -8.46 0.45 -9.74
CA ALA A 21 -9.04 -0.72 -9.11
C ALA A 21 -7.95 -1.72 -8.74
N VAL A 22 -7.97 -2.21 -7.50
CA VAL A 22 -7.11 -3.29 -7.01
C VAL A 22 -8.01 -4.47 -6.68
N TRP A 23 -7.84 -5.58 -7.40
CA TRP A 23 -8.76 -6.70 -7.32
C TRP A 23 -8.04 -8.00 -7.02
N GLU A 24 -8.33 -8.54 -5.84
CA GLU A 24 -7.93 -9.89 -5.46
C GLU A 24 -8.87 -10.90 -6.13
N ILE A 25 -8.43 -11.56 -7.20
CA ILE A 25 -9.29 -12.45 -8.00
C ILE A 25 -9.37 -13.89 -7.45
N THR A 26 -8.49 -14.23 -6.50
CA THR A 26 -8.47 -15.51 -5.77
C THR A 26 -7.70 -15.32 -4.47
N LEU A 27 -7.99 -16.09 -3.42
CA LEU A 27 -7.16 -16.14 -2.20
C LEU A 27 -6.11 -17.26 -2.25
N ALA A 28 -6.13 -18.10 -3.30
CA ALA A 28 -5.11 -19.11 -3.50
C ALA A 28 -3.72 -18.48 -3.58
N CYS A 29 -2.73 -19.05 -2.88
CA CYS A 29 -1.34 -18.60 -2.94
C CYS A 29 -0.37 -19.79 -2.88
N ASP A 30 0.74 -19.69 -3.61
CA ASP A 30 1.81 -20.69 -3.59
C ASP A 30 3.04 -20.23 -2.78
N LEU A 31 2.90 -19.15 -2.01
CA LEU A 31 3.81 -18.70 -0.96
C LEU A 31 3.16 -18.86 0.43
N LYS A 32 3.95 -18.66 1.49
CA LYS A 32 3.52 -18.80 2.89
C LYS A 32 4.05 -17.64 3.73
N CYS A 33 3.79 -16.42 3.27
CA CYS A 33 4.46 -15.23 3.80
C CYS A 33 4.10 -15.00 5.28
N ARG A 34 5.11 -14.78 6.12
CA ARG A 34 4.96 -14.50 7.56
C ARG A 34 4.30 -13.16 7.86
N HIS A 35 4.23 -12.28 6.88
CA HIS A 35 3.63 -10.94 7.00
C HIS A 35 2.41 -10.76 6.10
N CYS A 36 1.80 -11.85 5.61
CA CYS A 36 0.65 -11.78 4.71
C CYS A 36 -0.59 -11.22 5.45
N GLY A 37 -1.04 -10.02 5.05
CA GLY A 37 -2.24 -9.40 5.60
C GLY A 37 -3.53 -10.18 5.31
N SER A 38 -3.67 -10.75 4.12
CA SER A 38 -4.85 -11.53 3.73
C SER A 38 -4.84 -12.98 4.22
N ARG A 39 -3.75 -13.45 4.87
CA ARG A 39 -3.54 -14.87 5.20
C ARG A 39 -3.77 -15.81 4.01
N ALA A 40 -3.31 -15.37 2.83
CA ALA A 40 -3.53 -16.09 1.59
C ALA A 40 -2.94 -17.51 1.60
N GLY A 41 -3.60 -18.44 0.92
CA GLY A 41 -3.24 -19.84 0.90
C GLY A 41 -4.24 -20.68 0.10
N ALA A 42 -5.35 -21.05 0.73
CA ALA A 42 -6.46 -21.72 0.04
C ALA A 42 -7.36 -20.72 -0.70
N ARG A 43 -8.08 -21.21 -1.72
CA ARG A 43 -9.16 -20.44 -2.37
C ARG A 43 -10.24 -20.08 -1.36
N ARG A 44 -10.94 -18.97 -1.59
CA ARG A 44 -12.18 -18.70 -0.84
C ARG A 44 -13.29 -19.66 -1.28
N ASP A 45 -14.22 -19.95 -0.38
CA ASP A 45 -15.35 -20.85 -0.65
C ASP A 45 -16.27 -20.34 -1.77
N ARG A 46 -16.43 -19.00 -1.87
CA ARG A 46 -17.37 -18.36 -2.81
C ARG A 46 -16.70 -17.37 -3.76
N GLU A 47 -15.52 -17.72 -4.28
CA GLU A 47 -14.89 -16.90 -5.33
C GLU A 47 -15.88 -16.67 -6.50
N LEU A 48 -15.80 -15.50 -7.13
CA LEU A 48 -16.58 -15.18 -8.32
C LEU A 48 -16.24 -16.16 -9.43
N ASP A 49 -17.24 -16.59 -10.18
CA ASP A 49 -17.02 -17.36 -11.41
C ASP A 49 -16.51 -16.46 -12.55
N THR A 50 -16.20 -17.06 -13.71
CA THR A 50 -15.69 -16.29 -14.85
C THR A 50 -16.68 -15.26 -15.37
N ALA A 51 -17.98 -15.58 -15.43
CA ALA A 51 -18.98 -14.66 -15.96
C ALA A 51 -19.16 -13.46 -15.03
N GLU A 52 -19.20 -13.70 -13.72
CA GLU A 52 -19.23 -12.67 -12.69
C GLU A 52 -17.98 -11.79 -12.75
N CYS A 53 -16.80 -12.38 -12.91
CA CYS A 53 -15.56 -11.63 -13.08
C CYS A 53 -15.61 -10.69 -14.31
N LEU A 54 -16.12 -11.18 -15.44
CA LEU A 54 -16.25 -10.37 -16.65
C LEU A 54 -17.27 -9.24 -16.49
N GLU A 55 -18.36 -9.46 -15.74
CA GLU A 55 -19.31 -8.39 -15.41
C GLU A 55 -18.69 -7.34 -14.48
N VAL A 56 -17.87 -7.73 -13.50
CA VAL A 56 -17.13 -6.79 -12.66
C VAL A 56 -16.22 -5.89 -13.51
N VAL A 57 -15.51 -6.47 -14.49
CA VAL A 57 -14.70 -5.69 -15.45
C VAL A 57 -15.56 -4.71 -16.24
N ALA A 58 -16.74 -5.13 -16.71
CA ALA A 58 -17.68 -4.26 -17.42
C ALA A 58 -18.19 -3.13 -16.51
N ALA A 59 -18.51 -3.42 -15.25
CA ALA A 59 -18.98 -2.45 -14.27
C ALA A 59 -17.91 -1.41 -13.91
N LEU A 60 -16.67 -1.84 -13.67
CA LEU A 60 -15.52 -0.93 -13.52
C LEU A 60 -15.35 -0.04 -14.74
N ALA A 61 -15.57 -0.59 -15.94
CA ALA A 61 -15.53 0.20 -17.15
C ALA A 61 -16.67 1.23 -17.25
N ARG A 62 -17.89 0.92 -16.78
CA ARG A 62 -19.00 1.88 -16.69
C ARG A 62 -18.71 3.00 -15.68
N LEU A 63 -18.04 2.69 -14.58
CA LEU A 63 -17.57 3.67 -13.59
C LEU A 63 -16.42 4.55 -14.07
N GLY A 64 -15.81 4.23 -15.22
CA GLY A 64 -14.67 4.98 -15.74
C GLY A 64 -13.34 4.57 -15.12
N THR A 65 -13.17 3.36 -14.62
CA THR A 65 -11.85 2.91 -14.16
C THR A 65 -10.82 2.98 -15.28
N ARG A 66 -9.60 3.43 -14.96
CA ARG A 66 -8.51 3.61 -15.92
C ARG A 66 -7.48 2.48 -15.80
N GLU A 67 -7.23 2.04 -14.58
CA GLU A 67 -6.20 1.06 -14.24
C GLU A 67 -6.78 -0.05 -13.38
N LEU A 68 -6.51 -1.29 -13.76
CA LEU A 68 -6.83 -2.49 -13.00
C LEU A 68 -5.53 -3.20 -12.62
N SER A 69 -5.29 -3.34 -11.31
CA SER A 69 -4.24 -4.19 -10.77
C SER A 69 -4.86 -5.48 -10.26
N LEU A 70 -4.58 -6.57 -10.96
CA LEU A 70 -4.93 -7.91 -10.52
C LEU A 70 -3.93 -8.36 -9.45
N ILE A 71 -4.46 -8.76 -8.32
CA ILE A 71 -3.71 -9.38 -7.24
C ILE A 71 -4.37 -10.73 -6.94
N GLY A 72 -3.93 -11.41 -5.89
CA GLY A 72 -4.67 -12.52 -5.32
C GLY A 72 -4.30 -12.69 -3.86
N GLY A 73 -4.34 -13.94 -3.40
CA GLY A 73 -3.12 -14.53 -2.89
C GLY A 73 -2.05 -14.52 -3.97
N GLU A 74 -2.33 -15.15 -5.11
CA GLU A 74 -1.52 -15.12 -6.33
C GLU A 74 -2.40 -15.30 -7.58
N ALA A 75 -2.39 -14.30 -8.46
CA ALA A 75 -3.36 -14.18 -9.55
C ALA A 75 -3.30 -15.34 -10.55
N TYR A 76 -2.10 -15.82 -10.88
CA TYR A 76 -1.91 -16.90 -11.88
C TYR A 76 -2.39 -18.28 -11.41
N LEU A 77 -2.83 -18.42 -10.16
CA LEU A 77 -3.43 -19.66 -9.64
C LEU A 77 -4.92 -19.77 -9.97
N ARG A 78 -5.53 -18.69 -10.45
CA ARG A 78 -6.88 -18.70 -11.03
C ARG A 78 -6.78 -19.05 -12.51
N SER A 79 -7.62 -19.97 -13.01
CA SER A 79 -7.48 -20.55 -14.35
C SER A 79 -7.77 -19.57 -15.50
N ASP A 80 -8.70 -18.64 -15.29
CA ASP A 80 -9.24 -17.66 -16.24
C ASP A 80 -8.63 -16.25 -16.06
N TRP A 81 -7.52 -16.10 -15.31
CA TRP A 81 -6.90 -14.80 -15.08
C TRP A 81 -6.48 -14.07 -16.38
N ILE A 82 -6.12 -14.83 -17.42
CA ILE A 82 -5.81 -14.32 -18.77
C ILE A 82 -7.04 -13.70 -19.43
N ASP A 83 -8.22 -14.29 -19.23
CA ASP A 83 -9.47 -13.80 -19.79
C ASP A 83 -9.89 -12.48 -19.14
N ILE A 84 -9.67 -12.36 -17.82
CA ILE A 84 -9.88 -11.10 -17.07
C ILE A 84 -8.96 -9.99 -17.60
N ILE A 85 -7.68 -10.28 -17.86
CA ILE A 85 -6.74 -9.33 -18.48
C ILE A 85 -7.28 -8.87 -19.84
N ARG A 86 -7.67 -9.82 -20.70
CA ARG A 86 -8.18 -9.52 -22.04
C ARG A 86 -9.43 -8.64 -21.99
N ALA A 87 -10.35 -8.95 -21.08
CA ALA A 87 -11.57 -8.17 -20.88
C ALA A 87 -11.28 -6.75 -20.41
N ALA A 88 -10.37 -6.59 -19.45
CA ALA A 88 -9.99 -5.28 -18.93
C ALA A 88 -9.37 -4.40 -20.02
N ARG A 89 -8.50 -4.99 -20.85
CA ARG A 89 -7.89 -4.30 -22.00
C ARG A 89 -8.92 -3.92 -23.05
N ALA A 90 -9.82 -4.84 -23.43
CA ALA A 90 -10.89 -4.56 -24.37
C ALA A 90 -11.83 -3.44 -23.88
N ALA A 91 -12.01 -3.32 -22.56
CA ALA A 91 -12.80 -2.29 -21.91
C ALA A 91 -12.08 -0.93 -21.77
N GLY A 92 -10.84 -0.80 -22.25
CA GLY A 92 -10.06 0.44 -22.24
C GLY A 92 -9.32 0.71 -20.93
N MET A 93 -9.10 -0.30 -20.08
CA MET A 93 -8.32 -0.18 -18.84
C MET A 93 -6.89 -0.64 -19.04
N ARG A 94 -5.92 0.05 -18.44
CA ARG A 94 -4.56 -0.50 -18.25
C ARG A 94 -4.60 -1.66 -17.28
N CYS A 95 -3.90 -2.75 -17.57
CA CYS A 95 -3.89 -3.92 -16.71
C CYS A 95 -2.46 -4.24 -16.24
N ALA A 96 -2.33 -4.40 -14.93
CA ALA A 96 -1.10 -4.82 -14.26
C ALA A 96 -1.39 -6.00 -13.33
N VAL A 97 -0.36 -6.76 -12.97
CA VAL A 97 -0.46 -7.84 -11.97
C VAL A 97 0.55 -7.64 -10.85
N GLN A 98 0.17 -7.96 -9.61
CA GLN A 98 1.07 -8.07 -8.48
C GLN A 98 1.30 -9.54 -8.15
N THR A 99 2.56 -9.96 -8.01
CA THR A 99 2.92 -11.38 -7.91
C THR A 99 4.11 -11.61 -6.98
N GLY A 100 4.16 -12.79 -6.36
CA GLY A 100 5.37 -13.31 -5.71
C GLY A 100 6.40 -13.88 -6.70
N GLY A 101 6.04 -14.01 -7.98
CA GLY A 101 6.94 -14.42 -9.06
C GLY A 101 7.34 -15.91 -9.07
N ARG A 102 6.97 -16.69 -8.03
CA ARG A 102 7.42 -18.08 -7.82
C ARG A 102 7.20 -18.95 -9.05
N ASN A 103 6.01 -18.88 -9.61
CA ASN A 103 5.55 -19.71 -10.73
C ASN A 103 5.06 -18.87 -11.92
N LEU A 104 5.48 -17.60 -12.01
CA LEU A 104 5.28 -16.79 -13.20
C LEU A 104 6.32 -17.20 -14.26
N THR A 105 6.07 -18.33 -14.91
CA THR A 105 6.92 -18.90 -15.95
C THR A 105 6.90 -18.05 -17.21
N GLU A 106 7.89 -18.25 -18.08
CA GLU A 106 7.95 -17.61 -19.40
C GLU A 106 6.65 -17.80 -20.20
N ALA A 107 6.14 -19.03 -20.27
CA ALA A 107 4.90 -19.33 -20.99
C ALA A 107 3.68 -18.59 -20.40
N ARG A 108 3.56 -18.49 -19.06
CA ARG A 108 2.46 -17.77 -18.40
C ARG A 108 2.55 -16.27 -18.65
N LEU A 109 3.75 -15.71 -18.54
CA LEU A 109 3.96 -14.29 -18.78
C LEU A 109 3.69 -13.93 -20.25
N ALA A 110 4.23 -14.70 -21.20
CA ALA A 110 3.99 -14.48 -22.62
C ALA A 110 2.50 -14.54 -22.97
N ALA A 111 1.75 -15.49 -22.40
CA ALA A 111 0.30 -15.56 -22.57
C ALA A 111 -0.43 -14.32 -22.01
N ALA A 112 0.00 -13.83 -20.84
CA ALA A 112 -0.56 -12.63 -20.22
C ALA A 112 -0.26 -11.35 -21.02
N VAL A 113 0.98 -11.20 -21.50
CA VAL A 113 1.39 -10.10 -22.40
C VAL A 113 0.59 -10.17 -23.70
N GLY A 114 0.40 -11.35 -24.28
CA GLY A 114 -0.44 -11.56 -25.47
C GLY A 114 -1.92 -11.21 -25.24
N ALA A 115 -2.43 -11.35 -24.00
CA ALA A 115 -3.76 -10.87 -23.61
C ALA A 115 -3.81 -9.36 -23.31
N GLY A 116 -2.66 -8.69 -23.31
CA GLY A 116 -2.51 -7.24 -23.16
C GLY A 116 -2.09 -6.78 -21.78
N LEU A 117 -1.49 -7.64 -20.94
CA LEU A 117 -0.83 -7.22 -19.71
C LEU A 117 0.28 -6.18 -20.00
N GLN A 118 0.35 -5.10 -19.22
CA GLN A 118 1.27 -3.98 -19.48
C GLN A 118 2.32 -3.77 -18.39
N ALA A 119 2.11 -4.33 -17.20
CA ALA A 119 3.05 -4.19 -16.10
C ALA A 119 2.97 -5.39 -15.13
N VAL A 120 4.11 -5.70 -14.52
CA VAL A 120 4.24 -6.67 -13.43
C VAL A 120 4.90 -5.97 -12.25
N GLY A 121 4.29 -6.07 -11.07
CA GLY A 121 4.93 -5.75 -9.81
C GLY A 121 5.30 -7.02 -9.06
N VAL A 122 6.59 -7.17 -8.76
CA VAL A 122 7.13 -8.35 -8.10
C VAL A 122 7.45 -8.02 -6.65
N SER A 123 6.90 -8.83 -5.77
CA SER A 123 7.06 -8.72 -4.33
C SER A 123 8.47 -9.18 -3.88
N ILE A 124 9.30 -8.28 -3.33
CA ILE A 124 10.66 -8.59 -2.83
C ILE A 124 10.97 -7.84 -1.53
N ASP A 125 11.15 -8.54 -0.40
CA ASP A 125 11.27 -7.92 0.95
C ASP A 125 12.65 -7.98 1.61
N GLY A 126 13.70 -8.13 0.81
CA GLY A 126 15.08 -8.26 1.29
C GLY A 126 15.93 -9.07 0.32
N LEU A 127 17.16 -9.36 0.70
CA LEU A 127 18.04 -10.29 0.01
C LEU A 127 17.62 -11.73 0.28
N ALA A 128 18.21 -12.68 -0.47
CA ALA A 128 17.79 -14.08 -0.49
C ALA A 128 17.51 -14.70 0.90
N PRO A 129 18.39 -14.61 1.92
CA PRO A 129 18.12 -15.23 3.21
C PRO A 129 16.86 -14.68 3.90
N LEU A 130 16.71 -13.36 3.95
CA LEU A 130 15.58 -12.71 4.60
C LEU A 130 14.30 -12.86 3.78
N HIS A 131 14.38 -12.66 2.46
CA HIS A 131 13.24 -12.79 1.57
C HIS A 131 12.64 -14.20 1.61
N ASP A 132 13.46 -15.25 1.49
CA ASP A 132 12.97 -16.63 1.50
C ASP A 132 12.35 -17.00 2.85
N GLU A 133 12.91 -16.48 3.94
CA GLU A 133 12.35 -16.62 5.28
C GLU A 133 10.98 -15.93 5.41
N LEU A 134 10.89 -14.65 4.99
CA LEU A 134 9.67 -13.85 5.08
C LEU A 134 8.56 -14.37 4.17
N ARG A 135 8.90 -14.86 2.97
CA ARG A 135 7.96 -15.41 1.98
C ARG A 135 7.66 -16.91 2.22
N GLY A 136 8.39 -17.56 3.12
CA GLY A 136 8.15 -18.91 3.60
C GLY A 136 8.50 -20.02 2.61
N VAL A 137 9.37 -19.72 1.63
CA VAL A 137 9.69 -20.61 0.51
C VAL A 137 11.15 -20.43 0.08
N PRO A 138 11.99 -21.47 0.22
CA PRO A 138 13.36 -21.43 -0.29
C PRO A 138 13.43 -21.22 -1.81
N GLY A 139 14.34 -20.36 -2.25
CA GLY A 139 14.55 -19.97 -3.64
C GLY A 139 13.52 -18.98 -4.18
N SER A 140 12.63 -18.43 -3.34
CA SER A 140 11.63 -17.44 -3.77
C SER A 140 12.26 -16.14 -4.24
N PHE A 141 13.36 -15.69 -3.64
CA PHE A 141 14.09 -14.50 -4.05
C PHE A 141 14.59 -14.62 -5.50
N SER A 142 15.25 -15.74 -5.83
CA SER A 142 15.75 -15.98 -7.19
C SER A 142 14.62 -15.97 -8.20
N ARG A 143 13.49 -16.63 -7.88
CA ARG A 143 12.32 -16.68 -8.76
C ARG A 143 11.68 -15.31 -8.96
N ALA A 144 11.64 -14.49 -7.91
CA ALA A 144 11.15 -13.12 -7.97
C ALA A 144 12.05 -12.25 -8.86
N ILE A 145 13.37 -12.29 -8.67
CA ILE A 145 14.32 -11.58 -9.53
C ILE A 145 14.20 -12.03 -11.00
N ASP A 146 14.04 -13.34 -11.25
CA ASP A 146 13.84 -13.84 -12.60
C ASP A 146 12.51 -13.39 -13.21
N ALA A 147 11.45 -13.21 -12.40
CA ALA A 147 10.20 -12.64 -12.85
C ALA A 147 10.36 -11.17 -13.30
N VAL A 148 11.16 -10.37 -12.60
CA VAL A 148 11.52 -9.00 -13.01
C VAL A 148 12.25 -9.01 -14.35
N ARG A 149 13.26 -9.88 -14.50
CA ARG A 149 14.03 -10.02 -15.76
C ARG A 149 13.14 -10.44 -16.93
N ARG A 150 12.25 -11.42 -16.71
CA ARG A 150 11.29 -11.87 -17.72
C ARG A 150 10.35 -10.75 -18.14
N ALA A 151 9.76 -10.02 -17.19
CA ALA A 151 8.91 -8.86 -17.50
C ALA A 151 9.65 -7.82 -18.37
N ARG A 152 10.91 -7.52 -18.03
CA ARG A 152 11.74 -6.61 -18.82
C ARG A 152 12.03 -7.14 -20.23
N ALA A 153 12.31 -8.44 -20.38
CA ALA A 153 12.56 -9.07 -21.67
C ALA A 153 11.34 -9.04 -22.60
N HIS A 154 10.12 -9.08 -22.04
CA HIS A 154 8.86 -8.89 -22.77
C HIS A 154 8.52 -7.42 -23.09
N GLY A 155 9.39 -6.47 -22.70
CA GLY A 155 9.19 -5.05 -22.98
C GLY A 155 8.06 -4.38 -22.18
N ILE A 156 7.58 -5.02 -21.11
CA ILE A 156 6.58 -4.44 -20.21
C ILE A 156 7.23 -3.80 -18.98
N ALA A 157 6.49 -2.90 -18.30
CA ALA A 157 7.00 -2.26 -17.10
C ALA A 157 7.18 -3.28 -15.96
N ALA A 158 8.38 -3.31 -15.37
CA ALA A 158 8.69 -4.12 -14.22
C ALA A 158 8.88 -3.22 -12.99
N SER A 159 8.14 -3.51 -11.93
CA SER A 159 8.24 -2.84 -10.64
C SER A 159 8.54 -3.86 -9.54
N VAL A 160 9.15 -3.41 -8.46
CA VAL A 160 9.34 -4.20 -7.24
C VAL A 160 8.54 -3.58 -6.11
N ASN A 161 7.88 -4.40 -5.31
CA ASN A 161 7.18 -3.97 -4.10
C ASN A 161 7.85 -4.59 -2.87
N THR A 162 8.23 -3.76 -1.90
CA THR A 162 8.93 -4.16 -0.68
C THR A 162 8.13 -3.77 0.55
N GLN A 163 7.87 -4.75 1.43
CA GLN A 163 7.39 -4.51 2.79
C GLN A 163 8.60 -4.27 3.72
N ILE A 164 8.67 -3.10 4.34
CA ILE A 164 9.68 -2.82 5.36
C ILE A 164 9.20 -3.34 6.70
N GLY A 165 9.84 -4.42 7.14
CA GLY A 165 9.81 -4.86 8.54
C GLY A 165 11.04 -4.46 9.33
N ALA A 166 11.12 -4.92 10.59
CA ALA A 166 12.22 -4.65 11.50
C ALA A 166 13.60 -5.05 10.95
N ARG A 167 13.68 -6.16 10.20
CA ARG A 167 14.91 -6.70 9.61
C ARG A 167 15.14 -6.30 8.15
N THR A 168 14.11 -5.82 7.46
CA THR A 168 14.20 -5.48 6.03
C THR A 168 15.04 -4.23 5.79
N MET A 169 15.08 -3.32 6.75
CA MET A 169 15.76 -2.02 6.62
C MET A 169 17.23 -2.16 6.23
N ASP A 170 17.94 -3.13 6.82
CA ASP A 170 19.36 -3.38 6.59
C ASP A 170 19.66 -3.86 5.16
N ASP A 171 18.71 -4.58 4.56
CA ASP A 171 18.84 -5.12 3.20
C ASP A 171 18.54 -4.07 2.12
N LEU A 172 17.87 -2.96 2.42
CA LEU A 172 17.38 -2.01 1.42
C LEU A 172 18.48 -1.49 0.47
N PRO A 173 19.69 -1.10 0.93
CA PRO A 173 20.74 -0.62 0.02
C PRO A 173 21.18 -1.68 -1.01
N ALA A 174 21.45 -2.90 -0.56
CA ALA A 174 21.84 -3.99 -1.45
C ALA A 174 20.66 -4.49 -2.31
N LEU A 175 19.44 -4.37 -1.81
CA LEU A 175 18.24 -4.68 -2.56
C LEU A 175 18.06 -3.70 -3.74
N LEU A 176 18.33 -2.40 -3.55
CA LEU A 176 18.33 -1.42 -4.63
C LEU A 176 19.27 -1.84 -5.78
N ASP A 177 20.49 -2.26 -5.43
CA ASP A 177 21.47 -2.76 -6.41
C ASP A 177 20.90 -3.95 -7.19
N ALA A 178 20.36 -4.94 -6.48
CA ALA A 178 19.85 -6.18 -7.08
C ALA A 178 18.66 -5.94 -8.02
N ILE A 179 17.70 -5.11 -7.63
CA ILE A 179 16.49 -4.87 -8.43
C ILE A 179 16.77 -3.97 -9.64
N ALA A 180 17.66 -2.99 -9.49
CA ALA A 180 18.10 -2.15 -10.62
C ALA A 180 18.84 -3.01 -11.64
N ALA A 181 19.75 -3.88 -11.19
CA ALA A 181 20.46 -4.83 -12.07
C ALA A 181 19.52 -5.85 -12.73
N ALA A 182 18.40 -6.19 -12.10
CA ALA A 182 17.36 -7.05 -12.68
C ALA A 182 16.51 -6.34 -13.75
N GLY A 183 16.60 -5.02 -13.86
CA GLY A 183 15.85 -4.21 -14.83
C GLY A 183 14.52 -3.65 -14.30
N ALA A 184 14.34 -3.58 -12.98
CA ALA A 184 13.21 -2.87 -12.38
C ALA A 184 13.29 -1.37 -12.72
N THR A 185 12.15 -0.79 -13.05
CA THR A 185 12.02 0.65 -13.38
C THR A 185 11.40 1.46 -12.25
N HIS A 186 10.66 0.77 -11.37
CA HIS A 186 9.98 1.37 -10.24
C HIS A 186 10.18 0.49 -9.01
N TRP A 187 10.28 1.12 -7.84
CA TRP A 187 10.37 0.43 -6.56
C TRP A 187 9.38 1.02 -5.56
N GLN A 188 8.27 0.31 -5.35
CA GLN A 188 7.29 0.68 -4.35
C GLN A 188 7.72 0.14 -2.99
N ILE A 189 7.73 1.01 -2.00
CA ILE A 189 8.13 0.65 -0.64
C ILE A 189 7.00 1.02 0.32
N GLN A 190 6.64 0.11 1.23
CA GLN A 190 5.60 0.34 2.24
C GLN A 190 5.96 -0.35 3.55
N LEU A 191 5.42 0.11 4.69
CA LEU A 191 5.65 -0.58 5.97
C LEU A 191 4.85 -1.88 6.03
N THR A 192 5.42 -2.90 6.67
CA THR A 192 4.66 -4.06 7.13
C THR A 192 3.66 -3.60 8.19
N VAL A 193 2.40 -4.01 8.06
CA VAL A 193 1.31 -3.62 8.97
C VAL A 193 0.87 -4.81 9.81
N ALA A 194 0.45 -4.54 11.04
CA ALA A 194 0.00 -5.51 12.05
C ALA A 194 -1.35 -6.17 11.71
N MET A 195 -1.38 -6.94 10.63
CA MET A 195 -2.58 -7.61 10.11
C MET A 195 -2.23 -9.00 9.60
N GLY A 196 -3.18 -9.93 9.71
CA GLY A 196 -3.03 -11.31 9.26
C GLY A 196 -1.85 -11.99 9.92
N ASN A 197 -1.01 -12.65 9.12
CA ASN A 197 0.15 -13.40 9.63
C ASN A 197 1.17 -12.49 10.35
N ALA A 198 1.21 -11.19 10.05
CA ALA A 198 2.11 -10.25 10.73
C ALA A 198 1.74 -10.03 12.20
N VAL A 199 0.49 -10.33 12.60
CA VAL A 199 0.09 -10.34 14.01
C VAL A 199 0.71 -11.54 14.73
N ASP A 200 0.67 -12.72 14.09
CA ASP A 200 1.26 -13.94 14.65
C ASP A 200 2.79 -13.87 14.71
N ASN A 201 3.39 -13.04 13.84
CA ASN A 201 4.84 -12.87 13.68
C ASN A 201 5.25 -11.43 13.97
N ASP A 202 4.73 -10.80 15.02
CA ASP A 202 4.83 -9.35 15.28
C ASP A 202 6.27 -8.81 15.40
N ALA A 203 7.27 -9.68 15.61
CA ALA A 203 8.69 -9.32 15.50
C ALA A 203 9.10 -8.81 14.10
N VAL A 204 8.30 -9.05 13.06
CA VAL A 204 8.52 -8.48 11.72
C VAL A 204 8.17 -6.99 11.65
N LEU A 205 7.40 -6.46 12.60
CA LEU A 205 6.93 -5.08 12.55
C LEU A 205 8.05 -4.10 12.90
N LEU A 206 8.24 -3.10 12.04
CA LEU A 206 9.07 -1.94 12.36
C LEU A 206 8.47 -1.20 13.56
N GLN A 207 9.28 -0.63 14.45
CA GLN A 207 8.80 0.22 15.55
C GLN A 207 8.69 1.69 15.13
N PRO A 208 7.70 2.46 15.65
CA PRO A 208 7.50 3.86 15.26
C PRO A 208 8.74 4.74 15.38
N TYR A 209 9.54 4.56 16.44
CA TYR A 209 10.78 5.32 16.63
C TYR A 209 11.84 5.07 15.55
N GLN A 210 11.81 3.93 14.87
CA GLN A 210 12.75 3.60 13.79
C GLN A 210 12.51 4.43 12.53
N LEU A 211 11.41 5.20 12.45
CA LEU A 211 11.22 6.18 11.37
C LEU A 211 12.31 7.25 11.35
N LEU A 212 12.95 7.54 12.48
CA LEU A 212 14.07 8.48 12.56
C LEU A 212 15.29 8.00 11.77
N GLU A 213 15.48 6.68 11.66
CA GLU A 213 16.55 6.06 10.87
C GLU A 213 16.09 5.74 9.43
N LEU A 214 14.85 5.26 9.30
CA LEU A 214 14.32 4.84 7.99
C LEU A 214 14.16 6.03 7.04
N MET A 215 13.67 7.18 7.50
CA MET A 215 13.31 8.27 6.59
C MET A 215 14.54 8.91 5.90
N PRO A 216 15.66 9.18 6.60
CA PRO A 216 16.92 9.56 5.94
C PRO A 216 17.47 8.48 5.01
N LEU A 217 17.35 7.20 5.39
CA LEU A 217 17.77 6.09 4.53
C LEU A 217 16.97 6.08 3.21
N LEU A 218 15.65 6.25 3.27
CA LEU A 218 14.82 6.34 2.07
C LEU A 218 15.16 7.57 1.22
N ASP A 219 15.42 8.75 1.79
CA ASP A 219 15.86 9.92 0.99
C ASP A 219 17.15 9.64 0.21
N ARG A 220 18.11 8.96 0.84
CA ARG A 220 19.35 8.53 0.18
C ARG A 220 19.07 7.54 -0.95
N LEU A 221 18.33 6.45 -0.67
CA LEU A 221 18.02 5.42 -1.66
C LEU A 221 17.17 5.94 -2.83
N TYR A 222 16.29 6.91 -2.57
CA TYR A 222 15.55 7.59 -3.63
C TYR A 222 16.49 8.24 -4.65
N ARG A 223 17.50 8.98 -4.18
CA ARG A 223 18.48 9.66 -5.05
C ARG A 223 19.34 8.66 -5.81
N GLU A 224 19.88 7.65 -5.10
CA GLU A 224 20.67 6.59 -5.71
C GLU A 224 19.86 5.78 -6.74
N GLY A 225 18.56 5.60 -6.51
CA GLY A 225 17.64 4.97 -7.47
C GLY A 225 17.47 5.79 -8.74
N LEU A 226 17.27 7.10 -8.63
CA LEU A 226 17.18 7.99 -9.79
C LEU A 226 18.43 7.95 -10.66
N ASP A 227 19.62 7.93 -10.04
CA ASP A 227 20.91 7.80 -10.76
C ASP A 227 21.00 6.49 -11.56
N ARG A 228 20.22 5.47 -11.18
CA ARG A 228 20.14 4.15 -11.83
C ARG A 228 18.93 4.01 -12.76
N GLY A 229 18.15 5.07 -12.97
CA GLY A 229 16.91 5.04 -13.77
C GLY A 229 15.77 4.27 -13.11
N LEU A 230 15.78 4.15 -11.78
CA LEU A 230 14.76 3.47 -10.99
C LEU A 230 14.04 4.47 -10.08
N LEU A 231 12.73 4.64 -10.28
CA LEU A 231 11.92 5.55 -9.48
C LEU A 231 11.39 4.84 -8.23
N MET A 232 11.86 5.24 -7.06
CA MET A 232 11.30 4.78 -5.79
C MET A 232 10.03 5.57 -5.45
N VAL A 233 8.97 4.87 -5.06
CA VAL A 233 7.68 5.44 -4.66
C VAL A 233 7.32 4.94 -3.26
N VAL A 234 7.18 5.86 -2.31
CA VAL A 234 6.75 5.49 -0.96
C VAL A 234 5.24 5.26 -0.89
N GLY A 235 4.84 4.22 -0.18
CA GLY A 235 3.46 3.87 0.07
C GLY A 235 2.74 4.90 0.92
N ASN A 236 1.42 4.80 0.92
CA ASN A 236 0.57 5.69 1.69
C ASN A 236 0.73 5.53 3.21
N ASN A 237 1.44 4.49 3.69
CA ASN A 237 1.69 4.25 5.11
C ASN A 237 3.08 4.67 5.61
N ILE A 238 3.86 5.41 4.81
CA ILE A 238 5.21 5.92 5.17
C ILE A 238 5.23 7.45 5.16
N GLY A 239 5.97 8.07 6.09
CA GLY A 239 6.35 9.48 6.04
C GLY A 239 5.49 10.39 6.90
N TYR A 240 4.84 11.38 6.29
CA TYR A 240 4.00 12.44 6.85
C TYR A 240 4.78 13.59 7.52
N PHE A 241 4.77 14.74 6.84
CA PHE A 241 5.18 16.07 7.34
C PHE A 241 6.58 16.12 8.00
N GLY A 242 7.48 15.21 7.61
CA GLY A 242 8.89 15.27 7.95
C GLY A 242 9.72 15.95 6.86
N PRO A 243 11.03 16.20 7.09
CA PRO A 243 11.90 16.92 6.16
C PRO A 243 11.98 16.34 4.74
N PHE A 244 11.72 15.05 4.58
CA PHE A 244 11.85 14.33 3.31
C PHE A 244 10.52 14.16 2.53
N GLU A 245 9.39 14.65 3.06
CA GLU A 245 8.05 14.41 2.49
C GLU A 245 7.93 14.87 1.04
N HIS A 246 8.39 16.10 0.74
CA HIS A 246 8.34 16.67 -0.61
C HIS A 246 9.13 15.85 -1.63
N ARG A 247 10.24 15.23 -1.23
CA ARG A 247 11.06 14.43 -2.14
C ARG A 247 10.45 13.06 -2.35
N LEU A 248 10.08 12.38 -1.27
CA LEU A 248 9.60 11.00 -1.31
C LEU A 248 8.16 10.89 -1.84
N ARG A 249 7.27 11.82 -1.49
CA ARG A 249 5.88 11.84 -1.96
C ARG A 249 5.65 12.82 -3.11
N GLY A 250 6.28 13.98 -3.05
CA GLY A 250 6.16 15.03 -4.07
C GLY A 250 7.12 14.89 -5.25
N VAL A 251 8.02 13.90 -5.25
CA VAL A 251 9.02 13.70 -6.32
C VAL A 251 9.86 14.98 -6.52
N GLY A 252 10.09 15.73 -5.45
CA GLY A 252 10.83 17.00 -5.44
C GLY A 252 9.95 18.26 -5.48
N ASP A 253 8.64 18.14 -5.68
CA ASP A 253 7.71 19.26 -5.58
C ASP A 253 7.41 19.60 -4.11
N GLU A 254 7.91 20.76 -3.65
CA GLU A 254 7.71 21.25 -2.28
C GLU A 254 6.26 21.58 -1.93
N SER A 255 5.39 21.76 -2.92
CA SER A 255 3.96 22.00 -2.69
C SER A 255 3.20 20.71 -2.36
N VAL A 256 3.76 19.54 -2.69
CA VAL A 256 3.11 18.25 -2.51
C VAL A 256 3.44 17.67 -1.13
N HIS A 257 2.38 17.29 -0.43
CA HIS A 257 2.42 16.65 0.87
C HIS A 257 1.21 15.73 1.01
N TRP A 258 1.19 14.90 2.04
CA TRP A 258 0.00 14.11 2.37
C TRP A 258 -1.21 15.01 2.67
N THR A 259 -2.30 14.84 1.90
CA THR A 259 -3.56 15.61 2.03
C THR A 259 -4.75 14.74 2.41
N GLY A 260 -4.49 13.54 2.93
CA GLY A 260 -5.51 12.56 3.29
C GLY A 260 -5.53 11.32 2.38
N CYS A 261 -6.30 10.32 2.78
CA CYS A 261 -6.39 9.05 2.06
C CYS A 261 -7.34 9.15 0.86
N ALA A 262 -6.88 8.68 -0.31
CA ALA A 262 -7.69 8.64 -1.53
C ALA A 262 -8.50 7.34 -1.72
N ALA A 263 -8.41 6.42 -0.75
CA ALA A 263 -9.20 5.20 -0.72
C ALA A 263 -10.70 5.51 -0.68
N GLY A 264 -11.46 4.88 -1.56
CA GLY A 264 -12.88 5.17 -1.75
C GLY A 264 -13.15 6.56 -2.33
N GLN A 265 -12.15 7.23 -2.90
CA GLN A 265 -12.30 8.49 -3.64
C GLN A 265 -11.95 8.29 -5.11
N ASN A 266 -10.76 7.76 -5.36
CA ASN A 266 -10.29 7.39 -6.69
C ASN A 266 -9.64 5.99 -6.75
N VAL A 267 -9.63 5.29 -5.61
CA VAL A 267 -9.21 3.90 -5.49
C VAL A 267 -10.40 3.05 -5.04
N ILE A 268 -10.56 1.89 -5.66
CA ILE A 268 -11.52 0.86 -5.27
C ILE A 268 -10.81 -0.48 -5.07
N GLY A 269 -11.17 -1.20 -4.02
CA GLY A 269 -10.71 -2.55 -3.73
C GLY A 269 -11.81 -3.57 -3.94
N LEU A 270 -11.47 -4.74 -4.48
CA LEU A 270 -12.39 -5.87 -4.58
C LEU A 270 -11.73 -7.15 -4.05
N GLU A 271 -12.50 -7.97 -3.34
CA GLU A 271 -12.11 -9.30 -2.90
C GLU A 271 -12.63 -10.37 -3.87
N ALA A 272 -12.08 -11.58 -3.76
CA ALA A 272 -12.33 -12.64 -4.74
C ALA A 272 -13.77 -13.15 -4.74
N ASP A 273 -14.52 -12.90 -3.66
CA ASP A 273 -15.92 -13.29 -3.50
C ASP A 273 -16.91 -12.21 -3.96
N GLY A 274 -16.41 -11.10 -4.50
CA GLY A 274 -17.22 -9.96 -4.95
C GLY A 274 -17.42 -8.85 -3.93
N THR A 275 -16.84 -8.96 -2.73
CA THR A 275 -16.91 -7.90 -1.73
C THR A 275 -16.15 -6.66 -2.18
N VAL A 276 -16.75 -5.48 -2.03
CA VAL A 276 -16.20 -4.19 -2.46
C VAL A 276 -15.76 -3.37 -1.25
N LYS A 277 -14.56 -2.78 -1.34
CA LYS A 277 -13.92 -1.97 -0.29
C LYS A 277 -13.40 -0.66 -0.86
N GLY A 278 -13.29 0.37 -0.01
CA GLY A 278 -12.65 1.64 -0.39
C GLY A 278 -11.12 1.52 -0.45
N CYS A 279 -10.55 0.73 0.46
CA CYS A 279 -9.13 0.39 0.47
C CYS A 279 -8.97 -1.12 0.27
N PRO A 280 -8.13 -1.58 -0.66
CA PRO A 280 -7.88 -3.01 -0.84
C PRO A 280 -7.22 -3.66 0.38
N SER A 281 -6.46 -2.90 1.16
CA SER A 281 -5.67 -3.39 2.30
C SER A 281 -6.40 -3.38 3.63
N LEU A 282 -7.45 -2.56 3.80
CA LEU A 282 -8.23 -2.55 5.03
C LEU A 282 -8.96 -3.88 5.24
N ARG A 283 -9.18 -4.22 6.51
CA ARG A 283 -9.98 -5.39 6.88
C ARG A 283 -11.39 -5.28 6.30
N THR A 284 -12.00 -6.42 6.00
CA THR A 284 -13.36 -6.46 5.45
C THR A 284 -14.38 -5.97 6.48
N SER A 285 -14.23 -6.40 7.74
CA SER A 285 -15.15 -6.02 8.82
C SER A 285 -15.10 -4.51 9.12
N GLY A 286 -16.22 -3.84 8.89
CA GLY A 286 -16.39 -2.39 9.09
C GLY A 286 -15.95 -1.50 7.92
N TYR A 287 -15.43 -2.06 6.83
CA TYR A 287 -14.99 -1.30 5.64
C TYR A 287 -15.44 -1.92 4.29
N ALA A 288 -16.33 -2.90 4.33
CA ALA A 288 -16.98 -3.45 3.15
C ALA A 288 -18.26 -2.67 2.85
N GLY A 289 -18.40 -2.19 1.62
CA GLY A 289 -19.59 -1.43 1.17
C GLY A 289 -20.70 -2.31 0.60
N GLY A 290 -20.47 -3.62 0.46
CA GLY A 290 -21.41 -4.56 -0.13
C GLY A 290 -20.72 -5.60 -1.02
N ASN A 291 -21.53 -6.43 -1.68
CA ASN A 291 -21.08 -7.47 -2.60
C ASN A 291 -21.76 -7.31 -3.97
N VAL A 292 -20.99 -7.52 -5.05
CA VAL A 292 -21.47 -7.36 -6.44
C VAL A 292 -22.55 -8.38 -6.85
N ARG A 293 -22.76 -9.44 -6.08
CA ARG A 293 -23.87 -10.39 -6.28
C ARG A 293 -25.21 -9.82 -5.79
N ASP A 294 -25.17 -8.93 -4.82
CA ASP A 294 -26.35 -8.40 -4.16
C ASP A 294 -26.71 -6.99 -4.67
N LEU A 295 -25.70 -6.20 -5.06
CA LEU A 295 -25.84 -4.81 -5.47
C LEU A 295 -25.04 -4.54 -6.74
N ARG A 296 -25.47 -3.55 -7.53
CA ARG A 296 -24.66 -3.06 -8.64
C ARG A 296 -23.39 -2.40 -8.09
N LEU A 297 -22.25 -2.64 -8.74
CA LEU A 297 -20.98 -2.02 -8.35
C LEU A 297 -21.07 -0.49 -8.34
N GLU A 298 -21.86 0.08 -9.26
CA GLU A 298 -22.11 1.51 -9.32
C GLU A 298 -22.86 2.04 -8.10
N ASP A 299 -23.83 1.29 -7.59
CA ASP A 299 -24.60 1.68 -6.41
C ASP A 299 -23.71 1.62 -5.16
N ILE A 300 -22.91 0.56 -5.02
CA ILE A 300 -21.93 0.44 -3.93
C ILE A 300 -20.95 1.63 -3.98
N TRP A 301 -20.36 1.92 -5.14
CA TRP A 301 -19.36 2.99 -5.28
C TRP A 301 -19.92 4.38 -4.91
N ASN A 302 -21.17 4.67 -5.29
CA ASN A 302 -21.76 5.99 -5.12
C ASN A 302 -22.42 6.18 -3.74
N HIS A 303 -22.87 5.10 -3.08
CA HIS A 303 -23.77 5.22 -1.93
C HIS A 303 -23.32 4.51 -0.65
N ALA A 304 -22.37 3.57 -0.70
CA ALA A 304 -21.94 2.87 0.52
C ALA A 304 -20.96 3.72 1.35
N GLU A 305 -21.41 4.18 2.52
CA GLU A 305 -20.63 5.06 3.40
C GLU A 305 -19.37 4.37 3.95
N GLU A 306 -19.41 3.04 4.14
CA GLU A 306 -18.32 2.23 4.69
C GLU A 306 -17.05 2.32 3.86
N ILE A 307 -17.18 2.51 2.54
CA ILE A 307 -16.03 2.64 1.64
C ILE A 307 -15.58 4.10 1.47
N HIS A 308 -16.34 5.09 1.96
CA HIS A 308 -16.05 6.52 1.83
C HIS A 308 -15.38 7.13 3.07
N PHE A 309 -14.85 6.31 3.98
CA PHE A 309 -14.24 6.76 5.24
C PHE A 309 -13.21 7.91 5.09
N GLY A 310 -12.44 7.94 3.99
CA GLY A 310 -11.49 9.04 3.72
C GLY A 310 -12.17 10.37 3.39
N ARG A 311 -13.33 10.34 2.73
CA ARG A 311 -14.17 11.52 2.43
C ARG A 311 -14.81 12.07 3.71
N LEU A 312 -15.29 11.16 4.55
CA LEU A 312 -16.07 11.48 5.76
C LEU A 312 -15.21 11.80 6.98
N ALA A 313 -13.89 11.54 6.93
CA ALA A 313 -13.00 11.79 8.05
C ALA A 313 -12.90 13.30 8.38
N THR A 314 -13.24 13.65 9.62
CA THR A 314 -13.08 14.99 10.18
C THR A 314 -12.05 14.99 11.31
N VAL A 315 -11.62 16.19 11.74
CA VAL A 315 -10.72 16.34 12.89
C VAL A 315 -11.33 15.74 14.18
N ASP A 316 -12.66 15.67 14.29
CA ASP A 316 -13.40 15.11 15.44
C ASP A 316 -13.27 13.60 15.58
N ALA A 317 -12.93 12.89 14.50
CA ALA A 317 -12.61 11.46 14.58
C ALA A 317 -11.19 11.18 15.11
N LEU A 318 -10.32 12.20 15.20
CA LEU A 318 -8.94 12.04 15.63
C LEU A 318 -8.82 11.92 17.15
N TRP A 319 -7.79 11.23 17.60
CA TRP A 319 -7.50 11.01 19.02
C TRP A 319 -5.98 10.89 19.25
N GLY A 320 -5.57 10.86 20.53
CA GLY A 320 -4.15 10.79 20.89
C GLY A 320 -3.34 11.95 20.30
N PHE A 321 -2.13 11.66 19.81
CA PHE A 321 -1.24 12.66 19.23
C PHE A 321 -1.87 13.40 18.05
N CYS A 322 -2.63 12.70 17.20
CA CYS A 322 -3.18 13.28 15.98
C CYS A 322 -4.28 14.31 16.24
N ARG A 323 -5.01 14.22 17.36
CA ARG A 323 -6.10 15.18 17.69
C ARG A 323 -5.60 16.59 17.91
N THR A 324 -4.43 16.73 18.51
CA THR A 324 -3.82 18.04 18.84
C THR A 324 -2.67 18.40 17.90
N CYS A 325 -2.46 17.62 16.84
CA CYS A 325 -1.39 17.85 15.88
C CYS A 325 -1.68 19.11 15.04
N TYR A 326 -0.64 19.90 14.77
CA TYR A 326 -0.74 21.09 13.91
C TYR A 326 -1.31 20.78 12.51
N TYR A 327 -1.04 19.59 11.97
CA TYR A 327 -1.49 19.18 10.63
C TYR A 327 -2.84 18.43 10.62
N ALA A 328 -3.60 18.43 11.72
CA ALA A 328 -4.75 17.55 11.90
C ALA A 328 -5.85 17.71 10.83
N ASP A 329 -6.15 18.95 10.40
CA ASP A 329 -7.19 19.29 9.44
C ASP A 329 -6.86 18.84 8.00
N VAL A 330 -5.57 18.86 7.64
CA VAL A 330 -5.08 18.41 6.33
C VAL A 330 -4.78 16.90 6.34
N CYS A 331 -4.08 16.41 7.35
CA CYS A 331 -3.57 15.04 7.39
C CYS A 331 -4.66 14.00 7.68
N ARG A 332 -5.58 14.33 8.60
CA ARG A 332 -6.66 13.45 9.08
C ARG A 332 -6.17 12.11 9.65
N GLY A 333 -4.99 12.11 10.29
CA GLY A 333 -4.48 10.95 11.04
C GLY A 333 -3.66 9.94 10.23
N GLY A 334 -3.23 10.30 9.02
CA GLY A 334 -2.39 9.44 8.16
C GLY A 334 -3.15 8.24 7.58
N CYS A 335 -2.45 7.15 7.31
CA CYS A 335 -3.03 5.93 6.76
C CYS A 335 -4.01 5.27 7.75
N THR A 336 -5.30 5.25 7.36
CA THR A 336 -6.39 4.56 8.06
C THR A 336 -6.06 3.09 8.28
N TRP A 337 -5.53 2.39 7.26
CA TRP A 337 -5.18 0.97 7.36
C TRP A 337 -4.18 0.68 8.48
N THR A 338 -3.15 1.51 8.63
CA THR A 338 -2.12 1.31 9.65
C THR A 338 -2.67 1.56 11.06
N ALA A 339 -3.41 2.66 11.26
CA ALA A 339 -4.00 2.96 12.56
C ALA A 339 -5.05 1.93 12.98
N ASP A 340 -5.93 1.57 12.05
CA ASP A 340 -7.00 0.62 12.27
C ASP A 340 -6.48 -0.80 12.59
N SER A 341 -5.38 -1.22 11.93
CA SER A 341 -4.78 -2.53 12.20
C SER A 341 -4.14 -2.65 13.59
N LEU A 342 -3.72 -1.54 14.18
CA LEU A 342 -3.17 -1.53 15.53
C LEU A 342 -4.24 -1.40 16.61
N PHE A 343 -5.23 -0.53 16.39
CA PHE A 343 -6.12 -0.05 17.45
C PHE A 343 -7.61 -0.37 17.21
N GLY A 344 -7.96 -1.03 16.11
CA GLY A 344 -9.35 -1.28 15.74
C GLY A 344 -10.14 -0.02 15.33
N ARG A 345 -9.47 1.15 15.28
CA ARG A 345 -10.04 2.45 14.89
C ARG A 345 -9.00 3.32 14.19
N PRO A 346 -9.41 4.20 13.26
CA PRO A 346 -8.51 5.13 12.59
C PRO A 346 -8.17 6.34 13.48
N GLY A 347 -7.39 7.27 12.94
CA GLY A 347 -7.27 8.64 13.48
C GLY A 347 -6.15 8.89 14.49
N ASN A 348 -5.23 7.93 14.68
CA ASN A 348 -4.04 8.09 15.54
C ASN A 348 -2.86 7.22 15.08
N ASN A 349 -2.39 7.37 13.84
CA ASN A 349 -1.29 6.55 13.30
C ASN A 349 0.05 6.88 14.02
N PRO A 350 0.72 5.90 14.67
CA PRO A 350 2.02 6.14 15.32
C PRO A 350 3.17 6.14 14.31
N TYR A 351 2.99 5.56 13.12
CA TYR A 351 3.99 5.57 12.05
C TYR A 351 3.94 6.90 11.28
N CYS A 352 4.33 7.97 11.97
CA CYS A 352 4.42 9.33 11.43
C CYS A 352 5.78 9.94 11.75
N HIS A 353 6.49 10.38 10.71
CA HIS A 353 7.84 10.95 10.85
C HIS A 353 7.80 12.26 11.65
N HIS A 354 6.83 13.15 11.40
CA HIS A 354 6.63 14.34 12.22
C HIS A 354 6.42 14.00 13.71
N ARG A 355 5.59 12.99 14.01
CA ARG A 355 5.34 12.52 15.38
C ARG A 355 6.60 11.96 16.03
N ALA A 356 7.35 11.12 15.33
CA ALA A 356 8.60 10.57 15.83
C ALA A 356 9.63 11.66 16.16
N LEU A 357 9.76 12.67 15.28
CA LEU A 357 10.65 13.83 15.50
C LEU A 357 10.22 14.65 16.73
N GLU A 358 8.92 14.87 16.92
CA GLU A 358 8.42 15.63 18.06
C GLU A 358 8.64 14.90 19.39
N LEU A 359 8.47 13.58 19.41
CA LEU A 359 8.75 12.77 20.59
C LEU A 359 10.25 12.76 20.92
N ASP A 360 11.11 12.59 19.91
CA ASP A 360 12.56 12.55 20.12
C ASP A 360 13.11 13.89 20.66
N ARG A 361 12.59 15.04 20.22
CA ARG A 361 12.92 16.35 20.81
C ARG A 361 12.61 16.43 22.30
N ARG A 362 11.56 15.74 22.74
CA ARG A 362 11.13 15.66 24.13
C ARG A 362 11.85 14.56 24.92
N GLY A 363 12.80 13.84 24.29
CA GLY A 363 13.50 12.70 24.90
C GLY A 363 12.62 11.46 25.05
N LEU A 364 11.53 11.37 24.28
CA LEU A 364 10.57 10.26 24.32
C LEU A 364 10.60 9.48 23.00
N ARG A 365 10.16 8.22 23.06
CA ARG A 365 9.93 7.38 21.90
C ARG A 365 8.66 6.55 22.07
N GLU A 366 8.15 6.06 20.94
CA GLU A 366 6.96 5.22 20.88
C GLU A 366 7.28 3.82 20.37
N ARG A 367 6.74 2.81 21.04
CA ARG A 367 6.84 1.40 20.68
C ARG A 367 5.45 0.78 20.65
N VAL A 368 5.17 -0.03 19.63
CA VAL A 368 3.95 -0.84 19.56
C VAL A 368 4.22 -2.21 20.18
N VAL A 369 3.29 -2.67 21.01
CA VAL A 369 3.40 -3.95 21.72
C VAL A 369 2.11 -4.74 21.54
N LYS A 370 2.22 -5.98 21.06
CA LYS A 370 1.07 -6.87 20.93
C LYS A 370 0.48 -7.20 22.30
N LYS A 371 -0.84 -7.10 22.41
CA LYS A 371 -1.64 -7.49 23.58
C LYS A 371 -2.46 -8.73 23.31
N ARG A 372 -2.95 -8.89 22.08
CA ARG A 372 -3.81 -10.01 21.71
C ARG A 372 -3.56 -10.45 20.28
N GLU A 373 -3.63 -11.75 20.07
CA GLU A 373 -3.61 -12.36 18.75
C GLU A 373 -4.86 -12.00 17.93
N ALA A 374 -4.72 -12.11 16.62
CA ALA A 374 -5.83 -11.97 15.68
C ALA A 374 -6.61 -13.30 15.56
N PRO A 375 -7.92 -13.25 15.25
CA PRO A 375 -8.63 -14.42 14.75
C PRO A 375 -7.98 -15.00 13.49
N GLY A 376 -8.25 -16.28 13.17
CA GLY A 376 -7.71 -16.99 12.00
C GLY A 376 -8.29 -16.57 10.64
N ALA A 377 -8.96 -15.43 10.54
CA ALA A 377 -9.63 -14.97 9.33
C ALA A 377 -8.71 -14.11 8.43
N PRO A 378 -8.96 -14.04 7.10
CA PRO A 378 -8.31 -13.09 6.21
C PRO A 378 -8.44 -11.65 6.70
N PHE A 379 -7.38 -10.85 6.59
CA PHE A 379 -7.31 -9.46 7.05
C PHE A 379 -7.64 -9.26 8.54
N ALA A 380 -7.60 -10.32 9.36
CA ALA A 380 -7.83 -10.20 10.78
C ALA A 380 -6.74 -9.34 11.44
N ILE A 381 -7.16 -8.59 12.46
CA ILE A 381 -6.28 -7.73 13.24
C ILE A 381 -6.18 -8.25 14.67
N GLY A 382 -5.03 -8.01 15.30
CA GLY A 382 -4.84 -8.25 16.72
C GLY A 382 -5.19 -7.00 17.54
N GLU A 383 -4.75 -6.99 18.79
CA GLU A 383 -4.82 -5.82 19.65
C GLU A 383 -3.39 -5.39 20.01
N PHE A 384 -3.06 -4.13 19.77
CA PHE A 384 -1.75 -3.56 20.08
C PHE A 384 -1.91 -2.35 21.01
N GLU A 385 -0.96 -2.19 21.92
CA GLU A 385 -0.83 -1.00 22.76
C GLU A 385 0.35 -0.15 22.26
N LEU A 386 0.20 1.16 22.39
CA LEU A 386 1.28 2.11 22.16
C LEU A 386 1.91 2.51 23.50
N ILE A 387 3.18 2.18 23.68
CA ILE A 387 3.96 2.58 24.86
C ILE A 387 4.79 3.81 24.50
N VAL A 388 4.65 4.86 25.30
CA VAL A 388 5.53 6.04 25.27
C VAL A 388 6.54 5.89 26.41
N GLU A 389 7.83 5.89 26.07
CA GLU A 389 8.92 5.67 27.03
C GLU A 389 10.07 6.66 26.76
N PRO A 390 10.94 6.94 27.74
CA PRO A 390 12.16 7.70 27.49
C PRO A 390 13.03 7.03 26.42
N VAL A 391 13.74 7.84 25.64
CA VAL A 391 14.79 7.32 24.75
C VAL A 391 15.91 6.75 25.64
N PRO A 392 16.32 5.47 25.46
CA PRO A 392 17.36 4.85 26.26
C PRO A 392 18.64 5.70 26.28
N GLY A 393 19.20 5.91 27.48
CA GLY A 393 20.40 6.74 27.65
C GLY A 393 20.14 8.26 27.59
N ARG A 394 18.89 8.72 27.42
CA ARG A 394 18.47 10.12 27.57
C ARG A 394 17.56 10.33 28.79
N GLU A 395 17.58 9.38 29.73
CA GLU A 395 16.83 9.46 30.99
C GLU A 395 17.23 10.73 31.78
N GLY A 396 16.27 11.62 32.05
CA GLY A 396 16.50 12.85 32.81
C GLY A 396 16.89 14.10 32.00
N ALA A 397 16.98 14.01 30.66
CA ALA A 397 17.06 15.21 29.83
C ALA A 397 15.78 16.05 30.01
N SER A 398 15.92 17.33 30.39
CA SER A 398 14.75 18.23 30.41
C SER A 398 14.11 18.25 29.02
N PRO A 399 12.78 18.08 28.92
CA PRO A 399 12.11 18.15 27.62
C PRO A 399 12.48 19.49 26.98
N ALA A 400 12.90 19.45 25.71
CA ALA A 400 13.08 20.68 24.97
C ALA A 400 11.77 21.48 25.06
N PRO A 401 11.82 22.80 25.32
CA PRO A 401 10.62 23.61 25.39
C PRO A 401 9.79 23.38 24.12
N PRO A 402 8.45 23.32 24.23
CA PRO A 402 7.60 23.17 23.06
C PRO A 402 7.97 24.27 22.07
N VAL A 403 8.16 23.91 20.81
CA VAL A 403 8.40 24.90 19.77
C VAL A 403 7.12 25.72 19.64
N THR A 404 7.06 26.86 20.32
CA THR A 404 6.21 27.98 19.90
C THR A 404 6.62 28.26 18.47
N ALA A 405 5.69 28.11 17.51
CA ALA A 405 5.93 28.23 16.08
C ALA A 405 6.90 29.39 15.75
N ALA A 406 8.19 29.08 15.67
CA ALA A 406 9.20 30.02 15.29
C ALA A 406 9.13 30.11 13.77
N THR A 407 8.83 31.30 13.28
CA THR A 407 8.69 31.69 11.87
C THR A 407 10.03 31.66 11.12
N GLY A 408 10.76 30.53 11.17
CA GLY A 408 12.04 30.36 10.51
C GLY A 408 12.20 28.94 9.98
N GLY A 409 12.03 28.77 8.67
CA GLY A 409 12.36 27.54 7.94
C GLY A 409 11.26 26.48 7.81
N LEU A 410 10.00 26.81 8.07
CA LEU A 410 8.85 25.94 7.78
C LEU A 410 8.35 26.23 6.36
N ILE A 411 8.15 25.18 5.56
CA ILE A 411 7.52 25.25 4.23
C ILE A 411 6.17 25.95 4.40
N GLN A 412 6.04 27.16 3.85
CA GLN A 412 4.76 27.86 3.83
C GLN A 412 3.82 27.13 2.85
N LEU A 413 2.92 26.32 3.40
CA LEU A 413 1.81 25.73 2.66
C LEU A 413 0.89 26.86 2.17
N ARG A 414 1.09 27.33 0.93
CA ARG A 414 0.14 28.23 0.29
C ARG A 414 -1.07 27.41 -0.15
N ARG A 415 -2.22 27.61 0.51
CA ARG A 415 -3.52 27.19 -0.06
C ARG A 415 -3.63 27.83 -1.44
N ARG A 416 -3.68 27.03 -2.51
CA ARG A 416 -4.25 27.51 -3.78
C ARG A 416 -5.69 27.92 -3.47
N ARG A 417 -5.95 29.22 -3.47
CA ARG A 417 -7.31 29.72 -3.65
C ARG A 417 -7.68 29.39 -5.08
N ASP A 418 -8.69 28.55 -5.25
CA ASP A 418 -9.38 28.42 -6.53
C ASP A 418 -9.90 29.82 -6.89
N GLY A 419 -9.38 30.36 -8.00
CA GLY A 419 -9.80 31.64 -8.55
C GLY A 419 -10.93 31.43 -9.55
N ALA A 420 -11.99 32.22 -9.33
CA ALA A 420 -13.11 32.64 -10.20
C ALA A 420 -13.30 31.95 -11.55
#